data_AF-A0A5E4JL66-F1
#
_entry.id   AF-A0A5E4JL66-F1
#
_cell.length_a   1.000
_cell.length_b   1.000
_cell.length_c   1.000
_cell.angle_alpha   90.00
_cell.angle_beta   90.00
_cell.angle_gamma   90.00
#
_symmetry.space_group_name_H-M   'P 1'
#
loop_
_entity.id
_entity.type
_entity.pdbx_description
1 polymer ?
#
loop_
_entity_poly.entity_id
_entity_poly.type
_entity_poly.pdbx_seq_one_letter_code
_entity_poly.pdbx_strand_id
1 'polypeptide(L)'
;MDTRTLIQYTLLCKREAGTSMAQKTRDGLKLKNVIKALERLNNVTIRRGANHPYVAFREAYPVPCPIAASTDARRMVVPWVKEAMGYQNSNQIYQALRNGEWN
;
A
#
# COMPACT_ATOMS: atom_id res chain seq x y z
N MET A 1 4.33 -38.11 -28.39
CA MET A 1 3.76 -37.04 -27.55
C MET A 1 4.89 -36.51 -26.70
N ASP A 2 5.42 -35.35 -27.09
CA ASP A 2 6.73 -34.83 -26.69
C ASP A 2 6.58 -33.89 -25.49
N THR A 3 7.17 -34.24 -24.35
CA THR A 3 7.09 -33.52 -23.07
C THR A 3 7.88 -32.21 -23.05
N ARG A 4 8.49 -31.79 -24.16
CA ARG A 4 9.33 -30.58 -24.21
C ARG A 4 8.56 -29.27 -24.36
N THR A 5 7.26 -29.30 -24.64
CA THR A 5 6.46 -28.08 -24.90
C THR A 5 5.79 -27.49 -23.65
N LEU A 6 5.80 -28.19 -22.51
CA LEU A 6 5.11 -27.74 -21.28
C LEU A 6 5.98 -26.90 -20.33
N ILE A 7 7.29 -26.83 -20.53
CA ILE A 7 8.20 -26.11 -19.61
C ILE A 7 8.42 -24.64 -20.03
N GLN A 8 8.03 -24.24 -21.24
CA GLN A 8 8.16 -22.83 -21.65
C GLN A 8 7.06 -21.91 -21.08
N TYR A 9 5.91 -22.43 -20.65
CA TYR A 9 4.84 -21.59 -20.08
C TYR A 9 5.03 -21.26 -18.59
N THR A 10 5.92 -21.97 -17.88
CA THR A 10 6.23 -21.67 -16.47
C THR A 10 7.25 -20.53 -16.32
N LEU A 11 7.86 -20.09 -17.42
CA LEU A 11 8.92 -19.07 -17.45
C LEU A 11 8.43 -17.66 -17.82
N LEU A 12 7.11 -17.41 -17.84
CA LEU A 12 6.55 -16.07 -18.09
C LEU A 12 6.07 -15.33 -16.82
N CYS A 13 6.02 -15.97 -15.65
CA CYS A 13 5.63 -15.34 -14.37
C CYS A 13 6.82 -15.07 -13.42
N LYS A 14 8.07 -15.11 -13.92
CA LYS A 14 9.28 -14.74 -13.16
C LYS A 14 9.98 -13.50 -13.75
N ARG A 15 9.20 -12.45 -14.05
CA ARG A 15 9.72 -11.09 -14.31
C ARG A 15 9.28 -10.13 -13.21
N GLU A 16 9.53 -10.48 -11.96
CA GLU A 16 9.59 -9.51 -10.87
C GLU A 16 11.05 -9.20 -10.57
N ALA A 17 11.51 -8.06 -11.10
CA ALA A 17 12.45 -7.14 -10.45
C ALA A 17 12.88 -6.07 -11.47
N GLY A 18 11.92 -5.51 -12.22
CA GLY A 18 12.12 -4.20 -12.81
C GLY A 18 12.28 -3.23 -11.66
N THR A 19 13.50 -2.73 -11.48
CA THR A 19 13.94 -1.68 -10.58
C THR A 19 12.83 -0.64 -10.42
N SER A 20 12.06 -0.74 -9.33
CA SER A 20 10.93 0.15 -9.12
C SER A 20 11.49 1.56 -8.96
N MET A 21 11.29 2.43 -9.94
CA MET A 21 11.30 3.87 -9.69
C MET A 21 10.51 4.06 -8.41
N ALA A 22 11.15 4.59 -7.37
CA ALA A 22 10.56 4.64 -6.03
C ALA A 22 9.18 5.30 -6.14
N GLN A 23 8.11 4.49 -6.13
CA GLN A 23 6.78 4.99 -6.41
C GLN A 23 6.43 5.93 -5.26
N LYS A 24 6.12 7.17 -5.62
CA LYS A 24 5.71 8.19 -4.67
C LYS A 24 4.23 8.46 -4.83
N THR A 25 3.59 8.80 -3.73
CA THR A 25 2.26 9.38 -3.71
C THR A 25 2.33 10.78 -4.34
N ARG A 26 1.17 11.34 -4.67
CA ARG A 26 1.06 12.68 -5.29
C ARG A 26 1.70 13.77 -4.42
N ASP A 27 1.62 13.62 -3.10
CA ASP A 27 2.21 14.50 -2.10
C ASP A 27 3.68 14.17 -1.75
N GLY A 28 4.29 13.24 -2.48
CA GLY A 28 5.74 12.99 -2.45
C GLY A 28 6.22 11.97 -1.42
N LEU A 29 5.32 11.27 -0.73
CA LEU A 29 5.68 10.19 0.20
C LEU A 29 6.05 8.93 -0.58
N LYS A 30 7.04 8.17 -0.10
CA LYS A 30 7.37 6.88 -0.72
C LYS A 30 6.26 5.89 -0.41
N LEU A 31 5.65 5.25 -1.42
CA LEU A 31 4.57 4.27 -1.22
C LEU A 31 4.99 3.18 -0.23
N LYS A 32 6.23 2.69 -0.34
CA LYS A 32 6.76 1.69 0.59
C LYS A 32 6.69 2.11 2.07
N ASN A 33 6.88 3.40 2.35
CA ASN A 33 6.81 3.94 3.71
C ASN A 33 5.35 4.00 4.16
N VAL A 34 4.46 4.51 3.30
CA VAL A 34 3.01 4.55 3.58
C VAL A 34 2.49 3.16 3.91
N ILE A 35 2.81 2.15 3.09
CA ILE A 35 2.39 0.77 3.32
C ILE A 35 2.98 0.21 4.61
N LYS A 36 4.30 0.34 4.82
CA LYS A 36 4.97 -0.14 6.04
C LYS A 36 4.39 0.49 7.31
N ALA A 37 4.05 1.77 7.27
CA ALA A 37 3.43 2.47 8.39
C ALA A 37 2.03 1.91 8.68
N LEU A 38 1.22 1.66 7.65
CA LEU A 38 -0.12 1.08 7.81
C LEU A 38 -0.08 -0.38 8.25
N GLU A 39 0.89 -1.18 7.81
CA GLU A 39 1.08 -2.56 8.28
C GLU A 39 1.46 -2.64 9.77
N ARG A 40 2.04 -1.57 10.33
CA ARG A 40 2.33 -1.47 11.77
C ARG A 40 1.12 -1.07 12.61
N LEU A 41 0.03 -0.64 11.99
CA LEU A 41 -1.20 -0.35 12.72
C LEU A 41 -1.91 -1.66 13.09
N ASN A 42 -2.35 -1.75 14.35
CA ASN A 42 -3.17 -2.87 14.79
C ASN A 42 -4.48 -2.93 13.97
N ASN A 43 -4.85 -4.12 13.51
CA ASN A 43 -6.10 -4.39 12.78
C ASN A 43 -6.22 -3.71 11.40
N VAL A 44 -5.10 -3.29 10.79
CA VAL A 44 -5.07 -2.85 9.39
C VAL A 44 -4.43 -3.95 8.54
N THR A 45 -5.11 -4.33 7.47
CA THR A 45 -4.62 -5.29 6.47
C THR A 45 -4.41 -4.59 5.14
N ILE A 46 -3.25 -4.79 4.53
CA ILE A 46 -2.95 -4.30 3.19
C ILE A 46 -3.13 -5.44 2.18
N ARG A 47 -3.98 -5.23 1.17
CA ARG A 47 -4.16 -6.16 0.05
C ARG A 47 -3.60 -5.55 -1.22
N ARG A 48 -3.01 -6.38 -2.09
CA ARG A 48 -2.58 -5.98 -3.43
C ARG A 48 -3.69 -6.28 -4.42
N GLY A 49 -3.99 -5.34 -5.32
CA GLY A 49 -5.02 -5.47 -6.33
C GLY A 49 -4.50 -5.24 -7.75
N ALA A 50 -5.30 -5.61 -8.75
CA ALA A 50 -4.98 -5.40 -10.17
C ALA A 50 -5.14 -3.94 -10.61
N ASN A 51 -6.18 -3.25 -10.15
CA ASN A 51 -6.49 -1.85 -10.53
C ASN A 51 -5.82 -0.80 -9.62
N HIS A 52 -5.66 -1.13 -8.33
CA HIS A 52 -4.93 -0.32 -7.36
C HIS A 52 -3.83 -1.18 -6.74
N PRO A 53 -2.57 -0.70 -6.69
CA PRO A 53 -1.45 -1.53 -6.27
C PRO A 53 -1.57 -1.95 -4.81
N TYR A 54 -2.19 -1.12 -3.97
CA TYR A 54 -2.46 -1.42 -2.56
C TYR A 54 -3.82 -0.91 -2.13
N VAL A 55 -4.48 -1.64 -1.23
CA VAL A 55 -5.74 -1.24 -0.59
C VAL A 55 -5.63 -1.56 0.90
N ALA A 56 -5.82 -0.55 1.75
CA ALA A 56 -5.89 -0.71 3.19
C ALA A 56 -7.32 -1.01 3.65
N PHE A 57 -7.44 -2.01 4.52
CA PHE A 57 -8.71 -2.49 5.06
C PHE A 57 -8.61 -2.63 6.58
N ARG A 58 -9.71 -2.37 7.27
CA ARG A 58 -9.87 -2.64 8.70
C ARG A 58 -11.24 -3.28 8.90
N GLU A 59 -11.30 -4.40 9.60
CA GLU A 59 -12.57 -5.12 9.80
C GLU A 59 -13.64 -4.27 10.51
N ALA A 60 -13.21 -3.53 11.54
CA ALA A 60 -14.07 -2.61 12.29
C ALA A 60 -14.38 -1.29 11.57
N TYR A 61 -13.92 -1.08 10.33
CA TYR A 61 -14.23 0.12 9.53
C TYR A 61 -14.40 -0.27 8.04
N PRO A 62 -15.65 -0.40 7.55
CA PRO A 62 -15.96 -1.08 6.29
C PRO A 62 -15.57 -0.30 5.02
N VAL A 63 -15.01 0.91 5.14
CA VAL A 63 -14.58 1.71 3.99
C VAL A 63 -13.10 1.41 3.71
N PRO A 64 -12.76 0.79 2.56
CA PRO A 64 -11.37 0.54 2.19
C PRO A 64 -10.68 1.82 1.70
N CYS A 65 -9.37 1.93 1.92
CA CYS A 65 -8.56 3.04 1.41
C CYS A 65 -7.63 2.57 0.28
N PRO A 66 -7.91 2.89 -0.99
CA PRO A 66 -7.00 2.59 -2.10
C PRO A 66 -5.76 3.50 -2.05
N ILE A 67 -4.59 2.89 -2.22
CA ILE A 67 -3.29 3.56 -2.17
C ILE A 67 -2.55 3.27 -3.47
N ALA A 68 -2.33 4.32 -4.25
CA ALA A 68 -1.65 4.31 -5.53
C ALA A 68 -0.70 5.51 -5.63
N ALA A 69 0.09 5.57 -6.71
CA ALA A 69 0.95 6.73 -6.97
C ALA A 69 0.15 8.05 -7.13
N SER A 70 -1.11 7.97 -7.58
CA SER A 70 -2.01 9.12 -7.69
C SER A 70 -2.64 9.56 -6.37
N THR A 71 -2.53 8.75 -5.31
CA THR A 71 -3.11 9.05 -3.99
C THR A 71 -2.38 10.24 -3.36
N ASP A 72 -3.13 11.16 -2.77
CA ASP A 72 -2.60 12.19 -1.86
C ASP A 72 -2.73 11.65 -0.44
N ALA A 73 -1.62 11.29 0.20
CA ALA A 73 -1.67 10.64 1.50
C ALA A 73 -2.25 11.57 2.57
N ARG A 74 -1.96 12.88 2.49
CA ARG A 74 -2.51 13.87 3.43
C ARG A 74 -4.02 14.05 3.31
N ARG A 75 -4.58 13.96 2.11
CA ARG A 75 -6.02 14.18 1.86
C ARG A 75 -6.86 12.89 1.89
N MET A 76 -6.24 11.73 1.68
CA MET A 76 -6.96 10.45 1.61
C MET A 76 -6.60 9.52 2.76
N VAL A 77 -5.31 9.21 2.92
CA VAL A 77 -4.84 8.21 3.90
C VAL A 77 -4.94 8.76 5.32
N VAL A 78 -4.59 10.02 5.56
CA VAL A 78 -4.64 10.61 6.90
C VAL A 78 -6.07 10.65 7.45
N PRO A 79 -7.08 11.20 6.74
CA PRO A 79 -8.47 11.16 7.23
C PRO A 79 -8.97 9.74 7.44
N TRP A 80 -8.65 8.82 6.53
CA TRP A 80 -9.01 7.42 6.68
C TRP A 80 -8.42 6.82 7.97
N VAL A 81 -7.14 7.05 8.26
CA VAL A 81 -6.52 6.56 9.50
C VAL A 81 -7.17 7.20 10.73
N LYS A 82 -7.54 8.48 10.68
CA LYS A 82 -8.24 9.14 11.80
C LYS A 82 -9.59 8.49 12.08
N GLU A 83 -10.39 8.27 11.05
CA GLU A 83 -11.71 7.68 11.17
C GLU A 83 -11.65 6.18 11.52
N ALA A 84 -10.78 5.45 10.84
CA ALA A 84 -10.63 4.02 11.04
C ALA A 84 -10.00 3.70 12.41
N MET A 85 -9.04 4.49 12.90
CA MET A 85 -8.30 4.16 14.13
C MET A 85 -8.62 5.06 15.33
N GLY A 86 -9.40 6.13 15.14
CA GLY A 86 -9.73 7.09 16.19
C GLY A 86 -8.61 8.09 16.53
N TYR A 87 -7.54 8.15 15.74
CA TYR A 87 -6.46 9.11 15.96
C TYR A 87 -6.93 10.55 15.70
N GLN A 88 -6.49 11.49 16.55
CA GLN A 88 -6.87 12.90 16.45
C GLN A 88 -5.84 13.76 15.71
N ASN A 89 -4.55 13.39 15.79
CA ASN A 89 -3.45 14.22 15.30
C ASN A 89 -3.05 13.91 13.85
N SER A 90 -3.60 14.69 12.90
CA SER A 90 -3.29 14.56 11.47
C SER A 90 -1.80 14.69 11.14
N ASN A 91 -1.06 15.56 11.86
CA ASN A 91 0.36 15.78 11.58
C ASN A 91 1.21 14.59 12.02
N GLN A 92 0.90 13.99 13.19
CA GLN A 92 1.59 12.79 13.67
C GLN A 92 1.38 11.62 12.70
N ILE A 93 0.14 11.39 12.25
CA ILE A 93 -0.18 10.35 11.26
C ILE A 93 0.61 10.60 9.97
N TYR A 94 0.61 11.83 9.47
CA TYR A 94 1.32 12.17 8.24
C TYR A 94 2.84 11.94 8.35
N GLN A 95 3.43 12.30 9.49
CA GLN A 95 4.86 12.03 9.76
C GLN A 95 5.15 10.53 9.86
N ALA A 96 4.27 9.76 10.50
CA ALA A 96 4.39 8.30 10.58
C ALA A 96 4.40 7.66 9.18
N LEU A 97 3.44 8.06 8.33
CA LEU A 97 3.36 7.63 6.92
C LEU A 97 4.60 8.03 6.12
N ARG A 98 5.14 9.24 6.37
CA ARG A 98 6.34 9.74 5.69
C ARG A 98 7.58 8.93 6.05
N ASN A 99 7.74 8.57 7.32
CA ASN A 99 8.90 7.84 7.82
C ASN A 99 8.78 6.34 7.61
N GLY A 100 7.56 5.83 7.42
CA GLY A 100 7.29 4.40 7.34
C GLY A 100 7.36 3.72 8.71
N GLU A 101 7.13 4.50 9.76
CA GLU A 101 7.24 4.08 11.15
C GLU A 101 6.08 4.67 11.94
N TRP A 102 5.44 3.84 12.74
CA TRP A 102 4.47 4.26 13.75
C TRP A 102 5.19 4.22 15.10
N ASN A 103 5.20 5.35 15.81
CA ASN A 103 5.78 5.52 17.14
C ASN A 103 4.71 6.05 18.10
#